data_AF-A0A179EX75-F1
#
_entry.id   AF-A0A179EX75-F1
#
_cell.length_a   1.000
_cell.length_b   1.000
_cell.length_c   1.000
_cell.angle_alpha   90.00
_cell.angle_beta   90.00
_cell.angle_gamma   90.00
#
_symmetry.space_group_name_H-M   'P 1'
#
loop_
_entity.id
_entity.type
_entity.pdbx_description
1 polymer ?
#
loop_
_entity_poly.entity_id
_entity_poly.type
_entity_poly.pdbx_seq_one_letter_code
_entity_poly.pdbx_strand_id
1 'polypeptide(L)'
;MEFDKYSGPVFLTTVDGRKIVPILPVERDFLIGTTPCTRTQFPLIVCYAITVHKSQSITEDVIVTDLSCRDFQTGLSYVAVSRVKTLQGLMLDGPFDRNHLFHESPPDGMKMKLRDQELRKRQVLTRNPYKVDHGSA
;
A
#
# COMPACT_ATOMS: atom_id res chain seq x y z
N MET A 1 12.12 -20.92 8.94
CA MET A 1 11.17 -20.25 8.04
C MET A 1 11.63 -20.58 6.63
N GLU A 2 10.77 -21.17 5.82
CA GLU A 2 11.06 -21.50 4.43
C GLU A 2 10.53 -20.37 3.54
N PHE A 3 11.29 -19.99 2.51
CA PHE A 3 10.92 -18.91 1.61
C PHE A 3 10.72 -19.48 0.21
N ASP A 4 9.48 -19.85 -0.13
CA ASP A 4 9.13 -20.59 -1.36
C ASP A 4 9.60 -19.91 -2.65
N LYS A 5 9.79 -18.57 -2.62
CA LYS A 5 10.16 -17.75 -3.79
C LYS A 5 11.59 -17.21 -3.74
N TYR A 6 12.40 -17.63 -2.78
CA TYR A 6 13.76 -17.12 -2.64
C TYR A 6 14.72 -17.84 -3.60
N SER A 7 15.15 -17.15 -4.65
CA SER A 7 16.13 -17.64 -5.63
C SER A 7 17.56 -17.08 -5.42
N GLY A 8 17.82 -16.45 -4.27
CA GLY A 8 19.09 -15.80 -3.98
C GLY A 8 20.20 -16.78 -3.53
N PRO A 9 21.42 -16.25 -3.31
CA PRO A 9 22.55 -17.06 -2.87
C PRO A 9 22.33 -17.63 -1.46
N VAL A 10 22.68 -18.90 -1.29
CA VAL A 10 22.58 -19.63 -0.03
C VAL A 10 23.96 -19.70 0.59
N PHE A 11 24.06 -19.45 1.89
CA PHE A 11 25.35 -19.38 2.58
C PHE A 11 25.74 -20.71 3.22
N LEU A 12 24.78 -21.48 3.72
CA LEU A 12 25.03 -22.76 4.40
C LEU A 12 24.00 -23.80 3.96
N THR A 13 24.46 -25.04 3.76
CA THR A 13 23.60 -26.19 3.55
C THR A 13 23.77 -27.13 4.73
N THR A 14 22.69 -27.39 5.48
CA THR A 14 22.72 -28.38 6.57
C THR A 14 23.03 -29.78 6.00
N VAL A 15 23.50 -30.71 6.83
CA VAL A 15 23.62 -32.14 6.46
C VAL A 15 22.32 -32.71 5.85
N ASP A 16 21.17 -32.16 6.23
CA ASP A 16 19.84 -32.49 5.70
C ASP A 16 19.49 -31.79 4.35
N GLY A 17 20.43 -31.08 3.71
CA GLY A 17 20.21 -30.39 2.43
C GLY A 17 19.45 -29.05 2.53
N ARG A 18 19.11 -28.60 3.74
CA ARG A 18 18.37 -27.34 3.94
C ARG A 18 19.23 -26.13 3.64
N LYS A 19 18.71 -25.22 2.80
CA LYS A 19 19.32 -23.95 2.44
C LYS A 19 19.12 -22.93 3.55
N ILE A 20 20.20 -22.41 4.12
CA ILE A 20 20.16 -21.40 5.19
C ILE A 20 20.73 -20.07 4.66
N VAL A 21 19.98 -19.00 4.92
CA VAL A 21 20.41 -17.63 4.69
C VAL A 21 20.38 -16.90 6.04
N PRO A 22 21.55 -16.54 6.60
CA PRO A 22 21.59 -15.80 7.86
C PRO A 22 21.08 -14.38 7.63
N ILE A 23 20.17 -13.95 8.50
CA ILE A 23 19.74 -12.55 8.56
C ILE A 23 20.66 -11.86 9.55
N LEU A 24 21.42 -10.89 9.08
CA LEU A 24 22.39 -10.16 9.91
C LEU A 24 21.77 -8.87 10.45
N PRO A 25 22.18 -8.41 11.65
CA PRO A 25 21.83 -7.08 12.12
C PRO A 25 22.33 -6.02 11.14
N VAL A 26 21.50 -4.99 10.93
CA VAL A 26 21.84 -3.84 10.10
C VAL A 26 21.88 -2.61 10.98
N GLU A 27 22.93 -1.81 10.80
CA GLU A 27 23.07 -0.50 11.43
C GLU A 27 22.50 0.59 10.52
N ARG A 28 21.76 1.53 11.12
CA ARG A 28 21.18 2.68 10.42
C ARG A 28 21.37 3.96 11.24
N ASP A 29 21.88 4.98 10.58
CA ASP A 29 22.00 6.32 11.13
C ASP A 29 20.77 7.16 10.80
N PHE A 30 20.37 8.01 11.75
CA PHE A 30 19.24 8.92 11.63
C PHE A 30 19.43 10.13 12.55
N LEU A 31 18.70 11.20 12.27
CA LEU A 31 18.71 12.41 13.09
C LEU A 31 17.44 12.45 13.96
N ILE A 32 17.61 12.71 15.25
CA ILE A 32 16.52 13.15 16.14
C ILE A 32 16.72 14.64 16.38
N GLY A 33 15.95 15.48 15.67
CA GLY A 33 16.18 16.93 15.64
C GLY A 33 17.51 17.24 14.95
N THR A 34 18.52 17.62 15.74
CA THR A 34 19.89 17.89 15.27
C THR A 34 20.91 16.86 15.74
N THR A 35 20.53 15.92 16.61
CA THR A 35 21.45 14.94 17.19
C THR A 35 21.55 13.73 16.26
N PRO A 36 22.77 13.36 15.81
CA PRO A 36 22.98 12.10 15.10
C PRO A 36 22.84 10.91 16.05
N CYS A 37 22.07 9.92 15.63
CA CYS A 37 21.78 8.70 16.37
C CYS A 37 21.92 7.50 15.44
N THR A 38 22.26 6.35 16.03
CA THR A 38 22.47 5.10 15.30
C THR A 38 21.65 3.99 15.95
N ARG A 39 21.09 3.10 15.13
CA ARG A 39 20.34 1.92 15.60
C ARG A 39 20.78 0.67 14.85
N THR A 40 21.16 -0.34 15.61
CA THR A 40 21.52 -1.68 15.12
C THR A 40 20.38 -2.63 15.43
N GLN A 41 19.76 -3.22 14.41
CA GLN A 41 18.62 -4.14 14.57
C GLN A 41 18.54 -5.11 13.38
N PHE A 42 17.96 -6.30 13.59
CA PHE A 42 17.62 -7.18 12.46
C PHE A 42 16.60 -6.48 11.54
N PRO A 43 16.75 -6.55 10.21
CA PRO A 43 15.83 -5.94 9.26
C PRO A 43 14.52 -6.75 9.13
N LEU A 44 13.87 -7.01 10.26
CA LEU A 44 12.68 -7.82 10.39
C LEU A 44 11.59 -7.04 11.13
N ILE A 45 10.35 -7.21 10.68
CA ILE A 45 9.16 -6.73 11.36
C ILE A 45 8.13 -7.86 11.38
N VAL A 46 7.31 -7.91 12.43
CA VAL A 46 6.16 -8.81 12.47
C VAL A 46 5.17 -8.37 11.39
N CYS A 47 4.71 -9.30 10.56
CA CYS A 47 3.86 -9.01 9.40
C CYS A 47 2.44 -9.57 9.50
N TYR A 48 2.08 -10.27 10.60
CA TYR A 48 0.71 -10.76 10.81
C TYR A 48 -0.31 -9.62 10.97
N ALA A 49 0.11 -8.52 11.59
CA ALA A 49 -0.67 -7.31 11.70
C ALA A 49 0.14 -6.16 11.11
N ILE A 50 -0.44 -5.45 10.15
CA ILE A 50 0.18 -4.28 9.52
C ILE A 50 -0.83 -3.15 9.44
N THR A 51 -0.32 -1.92 9.39
CA THR A 51 -1.18 -0.76 9.20
C THR A 51 -1.77 -0.74 7.79
N VAL A 52 -2.96 -0.16 7.62
CA VAL A 52 -3.63 0.00 6.32
C VAL A 52 -2.72 0.69 5.29
N HIS A 53 -1.86 1.61 5.72
CA HIS A 53 -0.87 2.23 4.84
C HIS A 53 0.17 1.24 4.29
N LYS A 54 0.63 0.30 5.12
CA LYS A 54 1.58 -0.73 4.70
C LYS A 54 0.93 -1.82 3.85
N SER A 55 -0.39 -1.97 3.92
CA SER A 55 -1.14 -2.97 3.14
C SER A 55 -1.52 -2.50 1.73
N GLN A 56 -1.28 -1.23 1.35
CA GLN A 56 -1.76 -0.67 0.08
C GLN A 56 -1.39 -1.48 -1.18
N SER A 57 -0.28 -2.21 -1.17
CA SER A 57 0.17 -3.04 -2.29
C SER A 57 0.01 -4.54 -2.07
N ILE A 58 -0.59 -4.98 -0.96
CA ILE A 58 -0.83 -6.40 -0.70
C ILE A 58 -2.24 -6.80 -1.10
N THR A 59 -2.40 -8.08 -1.40
CA THR A 59 -3.70 -8.70 -1.64
C THR A 59 -3.67 -10.05 -0.94
N GLU A 60 -4.56 -10.24 0.02
CA GLU A 60 -4.63 -11.44 0.83
C GLU A 60 -5.97 -12.13 0.64
N ASP A 61 -5.99 -13.45 0.89
CA ASP A 61 -7.21 -14.24 0.77
C ASP A 61 -8.14 -14.04 1.97
N VAL A 62 -7.58 -13.77 3.16
CA VAL A 62 -8.33 -13.53 4.39
C VAL A 62 -7.73 -12.35 5.15
N ILE A 63 -8.58 -11.43 5.61
CA ILE A 63 -8.18 -10.23 6.37
C ILE A 63 -9.15 -10.00 7.52
N VAL A 64 -8.59 -9.69 8.68
CA VAL A 64 -9.30 -9.10 9.82
C VAL A 64 -8.96 -7.62 9.87
N THR A 65 -9.97 -6.75 9.92
CA THR A 65 -9.77 -5.30 10.03
C THR A 65 -10.75 -4.66 11.00
N ASP A 66 -10.29 -3.64 11.72
CA ASP A 66 -11.13 -2.81 12.58
C ASP A 66 -11.36 -1.46 11.92
N LEU A 67 -12.64 -1.10 11.74
CA LEU A 67 -13.10 0.16 11.17
C LEU A 67 -13.85 1.03 12.20
N SER A 68 -13.75 0.70 13.50
CA SER A 68 -14.43 1.40 14.59
C SER A 68 -14.10 2.90 14.63
N CYS A 69 -12.83 3.24 14.39
CA CYS A 69 -12.34 4.61 14.33
C CYS A 69 -12.56 5.25 12.95
N ARG A 70 -12.84 6.56 12.93
CA ARG A 70 -12.92 7.33 11.69
C ARG A 70 -11.56 7.40 10.99
N ASP A 71 -11.59 7.28 9.67
CA ASP A 71 -10.45 7.51 8.78
C ASP A 71 -9.76 8.87 9.10
N PHE A 72 -8.52 8.82 9.57
CA PHE A 72 -7.71 10.05 9.74
C PHE A 72 -7.29 10.64 8.38
N GLN A 73 -7.19 9.80 7.37
CA GLN A 73 -6.98 10.17 5.98
C GLN A 73 -8.04 9.49 5.12
N THR A 74 -8.63 10.22 4.20
CA THR A 74 -9.73 9.72 3.38
C THR A 74 -9.37 8.49 2.58
N GLY A 75 -10.21 7.47 2.71
CA GLY A 75 -10.15 6.24 1.91
C GLY A 75 -9.34 5.13 2.54
N LEU A 76 -8.96 5.23 3.82
CA LEU A 76 -8.28 4.14 4.53
C LEU A 76 -9.20 2.95 4.73
N SER A 77 -10.44 3.18 5.13
CA SER A 77 -11.45 2.12 5.24
C SER A 77 -11.63 1.37 3.91
N TYR A 78 -11.66 2.11 2.80
CA TYR A 78 -11.70 1.50 1.45
C TYR A 78 -10.43 0.72 1.13
N VAL A 79 -9.25 1.26 1.44
CA VAL A 79 -7.97 0.55 1.22
C VAL A 79 -7.98 -0.76 1.98
N ALA A 80 -8.35 -0.75 3.27
CA ALA A 80 -8.40 -1.95 4.12
C ALA A 80 -9.28 -3.04 3.52
N VAL A 81 -10.52 -2.70 3.16
CA VAL A 81 -11.49 -3.65 2.60
C VAL A 81 -11.09 -4.11 1.20
N SER A 82 -10.52 -3.24 0.36
CA SER A 82 -10.09 -3.61 -1.00
C SER A 82 -8.85 -4.52 -1.06
N ARG A 83 -8.26 -4.88 0.07
CA ARG A 83 -7.12 -5.82 0.12
C ARG A 83 -7.55 -7.29 0.02
N VAL A 84 -8.83 -7.58 0.25
CA VAL A 84 -9.37 -8.94 0.18
C VAL A 84 -10.02 -9.20 -1.17
N LYS A 85 -9.90 -10.43 -1.68
CA LYS A 85 -10.45 -10.82 -3.00
C LYS A 85 -11.94 -11.11 -2.97
N THR A 86 -12.44 -11.64 -1.85
CA THR A 86 -13.83 -12.09 -1.69
C THR A 86 -14.39 -11.59 -0.36
N LEU A 87 -15.70 -11.36 -0.31
CA LEU A 87 -16.36 -10.91 0.92
C LEU A 87 -16.26 -11.95 2.05
N GLN A 88 -16.21 -13.25 1.70
CA GLN A 88 -16.04 -14.34 2.66
C GLN A 88 -14.69 -14.31 3.37
N GLY A 89 -13.66 -13.72 2.74
CA GLY A 89 -12.35 -13.53 3.35
C GLY A 89 -12.27 -12.31 4.28
N LEU A 90 -13.32 -11.50 4.38
CA LEU A 90 -13.30 -10.28 5.18
C LEU A 90 -13.97 -10.49 6.53
N MET A 91 -13.25 -10.17 7.60
CA MET A 91 -13.80 -10.05 8.94
C MET A 91 -13.64 -8.61 9.45
N LEU A 92 -14.74 -8.04 9.92
CA LEU A 92 -14.74 -6.78 10.66
C LEU A 92 -14.72 -7.11 12.15
N ASP A 93 -13.68 -6.64 12.85
CA ASP A 93 -13.45 -6.99 14.26
C ASP A 93 -14.47 -6.34 15.22
N GLY A 94 -15.06 -5.22 14.81
CA GLY A 94 -16.06 -4.50 15.58
C GLY A 94 -17.09 -3.75 14.72
N PRO A 95 -18.22 -3.33 15.33
CA PRO A 95 -19.18 -2.46 14.66
C PRO A 95 -18.56 -1.09 14.38
N PHE A 96 -19.00 -0.45 13.31
CA PHE A 96 -18.58 0.90 12.95
C PHE A 96 -19.78 1.76 12.55
N ASP A 97 -19.71 3.07 12.80
CA ASP A 97 -20.71 4.00 12.28
C ASP A 97 -20.47 4.22 10.79
N ARG A 98 -21.50 3.98 9.97
CA ARG A 98 -21.47 4.25 8.54
C ARG A 98 -21.14 5.72 8.23
N ASN A 99 -21.48 6.65 9.13
CA ASN A 99 -21.11 8.07 8.99
C ASN A 99 -19.59 8.29 8.98
N HIS A 100 -18.80 7.39 9.58
CA HIS A 100 -17.33 7.47 9.55
C HIS A 100 -16.75 7.30 8.15
N LEU A 101 -17.47 6.61 7.25
CA LEU A 101 -17.04 6.40 5.86
C LEU A 101 -17.27 7.62 4.97
N PHE A 102 -18.11 8.55 5.42
CA PHE A 102 -18.48 9.74 4.65
C PHE A 102 -17.81 10.99 5.21
N HIS A 103 -17.41 11.87 4.30
CA HIS A 103 -16.97 13.22 4.64
C HIS A 103 -18.04 14.20 4.13
N GLU A 104 -18.59 15.02 5.03
CA GLU A 104 -19.58 16.06 4.69
C GLU A 104 -19.03 17.07 3.69
N SER A 105 -17.74 17.37 3.77
CA SER A 105 -17.02 18.18 2.80
C SER A 105 -15.81 17.42 2.26
N PRO A 106 -15.50 17.54 0.96
CA PRO A 106 -14.34 16.88 0.38
C PRO A 106 -13.07 17.41 1.06
N PRO A 107 -12.22 16.55 1.62
CA PRO A 107 -10.96 16.98 2.19
C PRO A 107 -10.04 17.56 1.11
N ASP A 108 -9.06 18.37 1.51
CA ASP A 108 -8.28 19.17 0.57
C ASP A 108 -7.54 18.32 -0.48
N GLY A 109 -7.03 17.15 -0.09
CA GLY A 109 -6.44 16.19 -1.03
C GLY A 109 -7.42 15.71 -2.10
N MET A 110 -8.71 15.55 -1.76
CA MET A 110 -9.76 15.21 -2.71
C MET A 110 -10.10 16.40 -3.61
N LYS A 111 -10.18 17.62 -3.07
CA LYS A 111 -10.38 18.85 -3.88
C LYS A 111 -9.26 19.03 -4.90
N MET A 112 -8.01 18.78 -4.51
CA MET A 112 -6.85 18.82 -5.40
C MET A 112 -6.98 17.80 -6.53
N LYS A 113 -7.34 16.55 -6.23
CA LYS A 113 -7.58 15.50 -7.24
C LYS A 113 -8.72 15.84 -8.19
N LEU A 114 -9.82 16.40 -7.69
CA LEU A 114 -10.95 16.82 -8.52
C LEU A 114 -10.55 17.95 -9.47
N ARG A 115 -9.80 18.96 -8.99
CA ARG A 115 -9.26 20.03 -9.82
C ARG A 115 -8.33 19.50 -10.91
N ASP A 116 -7.44 18.60 -10.54
CA ASP A 116 -6.52 17.94 -11.46
C ASP A 116 -7.26 17.09 -12.52
N GLN A 117 -8.31 16.37 -12.12
CA GLN A 117 -9.16 15.62 -13.05
C GLN A 117 -9.89 16.55 -14.03
N GLU A 118 -10.42 17.67 -13.55
CA GLU A 118 -11.08 18.69 -14.39
C GLU A 118 -10.12 19.29 -15.42
N LEU A 119 -8.87 19.57 -15.00
CA LEU A 119 -7.82 20.03 -15.92
C LEU A 119 -7.51 18.97 -17.00
N ARG A 120 -7.34 17.70 -16.61
CA ARG A 120 -7.08 16.62 -17.57
C ARG A 120 -8.21 16.43 -18.58
N LYS A 121 -9.47 16.48 -18.13
CA LYS A 121 -10.64 16.37 -19.03
C LYS A 121 -10.64 17.44 -20.12
N ARG A 122 -10.22 18.67 -19.78
CA ARG A 122 -10.12 19.79 -20.73
C ARG A 122 -8.95 19.67 -21.71
N GLN A 123 -7.92 18.91 -21.33
CA GLN A 123 -6.72 18.69 -22.14
C GLN A 123 -6.85 17.50 -23.10
N VAL A 124 -7.99 16.78 -23.09
CA VAL A 124 -8.24 15.69 -24.04
C VAL A 124 -8.31 16.27 -25.45
N LEU A 125 -7.32 15.92 -26.28
CA LEU A 125 -7.30 16.24 -27.70
C LEU A 125 -8.48 15.57 -28.40
N THR A 126 -9.55 16.34 -28.65
CA THR A 126 -10.74 15.87 -29.39
C THR A 126 -10.47 15.70 -30.89
N ARG A 127 -9.39 16.28 -31.41
CA ARG A 127 -8.92 16.13 -32.79
C ARG A 127 -7.44 15.78 -32.76
N ASN A 128 -7.04 14.75 -33.50
CA ASN A 128 -5.64 14.37 -33.63
C ASN A 128 -4.90 15.46 -34.42
N PRO A 129 -3.94 16.20 -33.83
CA PRO A 129 -3.25 17.30 -34.50
C PRO A 129 -2.35 16.85 -35.66
N TYR A 130 -2.13 15.54 -35.82
CA TYR A 130 -1.29 14.96 -36.88
C TYR A 130 -2.11 14.29 -37.99
N LYS A 131 -3.45 14.26 -37.90
CA LYS A 131 -4.27 13.83 -39.05
C LYS A 131 -4.40 15.01 -40.01
N VAL A 132 -3.64 14.96 -41.09
CA VAL A 132 -3.89 15.79 -42.27
C VAL A 132 -5.10 15.18 -42.97
N ASP A 133 -6.21 15.93 -43.01
CA ASP A 133 -7.39 15.53 -43.78
C ASP A 133 -7.01 15.58 -45.27
N HIS A 134 -6.58 14.44 -45.83
CA HIS A 134 -6.45 14.29 -47.26
C HIS A 134 -7.86 14.27 -47.84
N GLY A 135 -8.33 15.44 -48.29
CA GLY A 135 -9.56 15.58 -49.05
C GLY A 135 -9.52 14.63 -50.25
N SER A 136 -10.49 13.71 -50.31
CA SER A 136 -10.80 13.00 -51.54
C SER A 136 -11.23 14.03 -52.58
N ALA A 137 -10.61 13.94 -53.76
CA ALA A 137 -10.96 14.66 -54.97
C ALA A 137 -12.42 14.42 -55.37
#